data_AF-M1FBN6-F1
#
_entry.id   AF-M1FBN6-F1
#
_cell.length_a   1.000
_cell.length_b   1.000
_cell.length_c   1.000
_cell.angle_alpha   90.00
_cell.angle_beta   90.00
_cell.angle_gamma   90.00
#
_symmetry.space_group_name_H-M   'P 1'
#
loop_
_entity.id
_entity.type
_entity.pdbx_description
1 polymer ?
#
loop_
_entity_poly.entity_id
_entity_poly.type
_entity_poly.pdbx_seq_one_letter_code
_entity_poly.pdbx_strand_id
1 'polypeptide(L)'
;MNNAQLNELKKNMLPTALLERVMHTCQTAMPYAGCVQVAEKLSQITPVRGHAKVMLVNSGAEALENAVKIARAATGKNNVICFDGGYHGSHRN
;
A
#
# COMPACT_ATOMS: atom_id res chain seq x y z
N MET A 1 -32.23 -7.67 -15.17
CA MET A 1 -31.89 -7.28 -13.78
C MET A 1 -32.56 -5.96 -13.48
N ASN A 2 -33.14 -5.79 -12.29
CA ASN A 2 -33.80 -4.55 -11.89
C ASN A 2 -32.77 -3.50 -11.38
N ASN A 3 -33.18 -2.23 -11.30
CA ASN A 3 -32.30 -1.13 -10.85
C ASN A 3 -31.77 -1.32 -9.42
N ALA A 4 -32.48 -2.06 -8.57
CA ALA A 4 -32.04 -2.37 -7.21
C ALA A 4 -30.87 -3.38 -7.20
N GLN A 5 -30.96 -4.44 -8.02
CA GLN A 5 -29.89 -5.43 -8.22
C GLN A 5 -28.66 -4.81 -8.87
N LEU A 6 -28.84 -3.86 -9.81
CA LEU A 6 -27.75 -3.07 -10.41
C LEU A 6 -27.03 -2.19 -9.38
N ASN A 7 -27.77 -1.55 -8.47
CA ASN A 7 -27.20 -0.71 -7.41
C ASN A 7 -26.48 -1.55 -6.34
N GLU A 8 -26.99 -2.74 -6.03
CA GLU A 8 -26.35 -3.69 -5.13
C GLU A 8 -25.06 -4.27 -5.73
N LEU A 9 -25.08 -4.61 -7.03
CA LEU A 9 -23.88 -4.99 -7.78
C LEU A 9 -22.85 -3.85 -7.87
N LYS A 10 -23.26 -2.60 -8.10
CA LYS A 10 -22.36 -1.44 -8.07
C LYS A 10 -21.76 -1.20 -6.68
N LYS A 11 -22.52 -1.45 -5.61
CA LYS A 11 -22.01 -1.42 -4.22
C LYS A 11 -20.95 -2.49 -3.97
N ASN A 12 -21.14 -3.69 -4.55
CA ASN A 12 -20.22 -4.81 -4.41
C ASN A 12 -19.04 -4.74 -5.39
N MET A 13 -19.19 -3.99 -6.49
CA MET A 13 -18.15 -3.63 -7.44
C MET A 13 -17.40 -2.39 -6.92
N LEU A 14 -16.69 -2.61 -5.81
CA LEU A 14 -15.90 -1.62 -5.05
C LEU A 14 -15.09 -0.62 -5.90
N PRO A 15 -14.48 -0.97 -7.06
CA PRO A 15 -13.68 -0.02 -7.82
C PRO A 15 -14.49 1.14 -8.42
N THR A 16 -15.68 0.85 -8.96
CA THR A 16 -16.45 1.82 -9.74
C THR A 16 -17.14 2.84 -8.84
N ALA A 17 -17.67 2.40 -7.70
CA ALA A 17 -18.30 3.27 -6.70
C ALA A 17 -17.30 4.21 -5.98
N LEU A 18 -16.02 3.79 -5.85
CA LEU A 18 -14.96 4.64 -5.32
C LEU A 18 -14.51 5.70 -6.34
N LEU A 19 -14.38 5.32 -7.61
CA LEU A 19 -14.01 6.19 -8.73
C LEU A 19 -14.92 7.42 -8.83
N GLU A 20 -16.23 7.24 -8.66
CA GLU A 20 -17.22 8.32 -8.71
C GLU A 20 -17.12 9.30 -7.52
N ARG A 21 -16.46 8.92 -6.42
CA ARG A 21 -16.32 9.75 -5.21
C ARG A 21 -14.95 10.42 -5.10
N VAL A 22 -13.87 9.68 -5.32
CA VAL A 22 -12.50 10.16 -5.14
C VAL A 22 -11.56 9.43 -6.12
N MET A 23 -10.95 10.19 -7.02
CA MET A 23 -9.96 9.67 -7.99
C MET A 23 -8.53 9.70 -7.43
N HIS A 24 -8.12 10.82 -6.81
CA HIS A 24 -6.80 11.00 -6.21
C HIS A 24 -6.81 12.22 -5.28
N THR A 25 -6.27 12.09 -4.07
CA THR A 25 -6.20 13.19 -3.09
C THR A 25 -4.81 13.41 -2.49
N CYS A 26 -3.79 12.69 -2.98
CA CYS A 26 -2.51 12.53 -2.30
C CYS A 26 -2.70 11.97 -0.88
N GLN A 27 -2.57 10.65 -0.73
CA GLN A 27 -2.93 9.92 0.50
C GLN A 27 -2.20 10.43 1.76
N THR A 28 -0.99 10.98 1.61
CA THR A 28 -0.18 11.53 2.70
C THR A 28 -0.67 12.88 3.19
N ALA A 29 -1.33 13.67 2.33
CA ALA A 29 -1.89 14.97 2.68
C ALA A 29 -3.34 14.86 3.13
N MET A 30 -4.14 14.06 2.42
CA MET A 30 -5.57 13.87 2.72
C MET A 30 -5.94 12.38 2.54
N PRO A 31 -5.78 11.57 3.61
CA PRO A 31 -6.16 10.16 3.58
C PRO A 31 -7.68 10.02 3.50
N TYR A 32 -8.14 9.01 2.76
CA TYR A 32 -9.54 8.64 2.70
C TYR A 32 -9.78 7.27 3.35
N ALA A 33 -11.03 7.01 3.74
CA ALA A 33 -11.39 5.86 4.56
C ALA A 33 -10.88 4.51 4.01
N GLY A 34 -10.91 4.32 2.69
CA GLY A 34 -10.40 3.11 2.04
C GLY A 34 -8.92 2.85 2.33
N CYS A 35 -8.06 3.87 2.25
CA CYS A 35 -6.63 3.71 2.55
C CYS A 35 -6.36 3.40 4.01
N VAL A 36 -7.10 4.06 4.90
CA VAL A 36 -6.97 3.84 6.36
C VAL A 36 -7.35 2.41 6.70
N GLN A 37 -8.51 1.93 6.21
CA GLN A 37 -8.98 0.56 6.46
C GLN A 37 -8.01 -0.50 5.93
N VAL A 38 -7.44 -0.29 4.74
CA VAL A 38 -6.44 -1.20 4.19
C VAL A 38 -5.17 -1.19 5.04
N ALA A 39 -4.69 -0.01 5.43
CA ALA A 39 -3.51 0.12 6.28
C ALA A 39 -3.71 -0.53 7.67
N GLU A 40 -4.88 -0.37 8.29
CA GLU A 40 -5.23 -1.01 9.56
C GLU A 40 -5.26 -2.53 9.45
N LYS A 41 -5.93 -3.06 8.43
CA LYS A 41 -5.98 -4.51 8.19
C LYS A 41 -4.59 -5.09 7.95
N LEU A 42 -3.78 -4.42 7.14
CA LEU A 42 -2.40 -4.84 6.89
C LEU A 42 -1.57 -4.81 8.19
N SER A 43 -1.72 -3.77 9.01
CA SER A 43 -1.02 -3.66 10.30
C SER A 43 -1.34 -4.84 11.23
N GLN A 44 -2.59 -5.30 11.25
CA GLN A 44 -3.04 -6.41 12.10
C GLN A 44 -2.51 -7.78 11.66
N ILE A 45 -2.37 -8.02 10.35
CA ILE A 45 -1.97 -9.35 9.83
C ILE A 45 -0.46 -9.48 9.59
N THR A 46 0.27 -8.37 9.55
CA THR A 46 1.70 -8.40 9.21
C THR A 46 2.49 -9.00 10.38
N PRO A 47 3.36 -10.00 10.15
CA PRO A 47 4.09 -10.69 11.21
C PRO A 47 5.30 -9.86 11.70
N VAL A 48 5.03 -8.74 12.38
CA VAL A 48 6.05 -7.92 13.04
C VAL A 48 5.97 -8.02 14.55
N ARG A 49 7.10 -7.77 15.22
CA ARG A 49 7.13 -7.64 16.68
C ARG A 49 6.60 -6.26 17.07
N GLY A 50 5.55 -6.23 17.89
CA GLY A 50 4.94 -4.99 18.37
C GLY A 50 4.02 -4.32 17.35
N HIS A 51 3.92 -2.99 17.41
CA HIS A 51 2.99 -2.23 16.59
C HIS A 51 3.52 -1.98 15.17
N ALA A 52 2.75 -2.37 14.15
CA ALA A 52 3.07 -2.12 12.75
C ALA A 52 2.50 -0.78 12.27
N LYS A 53 3.28 -0.04 11.46
CA LYS A 53 2.81 1.09 10.66
C LYS A 53 2.88 0.73 9.19
N VAL A 54 1.92 1.20 8.40
CA VAL A 54 1.80 0.85 6.97
C VAL A 54 1.92 2.11 6.12
N MET A 55 2.74 2.01 5.06
CA MET A 55 2.84 3.00 3.99
C MET A 55 2.41 2.33 2.69
N LEU A 56 1.44 2.94 1.99
CA LEU A 56 0.96 2.46 0.70
C LEU A 56 1.77 3.13 -0.42
N VAL A 57 2.21 2.34 -1.39
CA VAL A 57 2.97 2.77 -2.57
C VAL A 57 2.49 2.02 -3.80
N ASN A 58 2.81 2.52 -4.99
CA ASN A 58 2.22 2.03 -6.22
C ASN A 58 2.91 0.78 -6.77
N SER A 59 4.19 0.59 -6.46
CA SER A 59 4.99 -0.52 -6.99
C SER A 59 5.84 -1.21 -5.92
N GLY A 60 6.22 -2.45 -6.22
CA GLY A 60 7.14 -3.21 -5.36
C GLY A 60 8.55 -2.62 -5.30
N ALA A 61 9.01 -1.96 -6.38
CA ALA A 61 10.29 -1.27 -6.39
C ALA A 61 10.28 -0.05 -5.44
N GLU A 62 9.21 0.76 -5.44
CA GLU A 62 9.05 1.86 -4.48
C GLU A 62 8.94 1.34 -3.05
N ALA A 63 8.26 0.21 -2.84
CA ALA A 63 8.17 -0.41 -1.52
C ALA A 63 9.57 -0.79 -1.01
N LEU A 64 10.40 -1.39 -1.85
CA LEU A 64 11.76 -1.79 -1.52
C LEU A 64 12.67 -0.58 -1.25
N GLU A 65 12.59 0.47 -2.09
CA GLU A 65 13.32 1.71 -1.85
C GLU A 65 12.98 2.32 -0.48
N ASN A 66 11.70 2.43 -0.15
CA ASN A 66 11.25 3.00 1.12
C ASN A 66 11.68 2.11 2.30
N ALA A 67 11.63 0.79 2.16
CA ALA A 67 12.12 -0.14 3.17
C ALA A 67 13.62 0.07 3.45
N VAL A 68 14.45 0.20 2.41
CA VAL A 68 15.89 0.48 2.54
C VAL A 68 16.14 1.85 3.17
N LYS A 69 15.38 2.88 2.76
CA LYS A 69 15.46 4.23 3.35
C LYS A 69 15.14 4.20 4.86
N ILE A 70 14.09 3.50 5.27
CA ILE A 70 13.71 3.34 6.69
C ILE A 70 14.78 2.56 7.45
N ALA A 71 15.30 1.45 6.89
CA ALA A 71 16.35 0.65 7.53
C ALA A 71 17.64 1.46 7.75
N ARG A 72 18.04 2.27 6.76
CA ARG A 72 19.18 3.20 6.86
C ARG A 72 18.95 4.24 7.94
N ALA A 73 17.79 4.90 7.95
CA ALA A 73 17.45 5.91 8.96
C ALA A 73 17.43 5.32 10.38
N ALA A 74 16.94 4.09 10.54
CA ALA A 74 16.86 3.43 11.84
C ALA A 74 18.20 2.90 12.36
N THR A 75 19.12 2.50 11.46
CA THR A 75 20.35 1.80 11.84
C THR A 75 21.64 2.59 11.60
N GLY A 76 21.61 3.63 10.78
CA GLY A 76 22.78 4.37 10.30
C GLY A 76 23.69 3.59 9.34
N LYS A 77 23.30 2.38 8.92
CA LYS A 77 24.11 1.50 8.07
C LYS A 77 23.73 1.68 6.61
N ASN A 78 24.73 1.87 5.74
CA ASN A 78 24.49 2.11 4.30
C ASN A 78 24.42 0.82 3.46
N ASN A 79 25.06 -0.25 3.93
CA ASN A 79 25.22 -1.50 3.17
C ASN A 79 23.95 -2.37 3.25
N VAL A 80 23.64 -3.04 2.14
CA VAL A 80 22.51 -3.99 2.00
C VAL A 80 23.06 -5.32 1.51
N ILE A 81 22.60 -6.42 2.10
CA ILE A 81 22.94 -7.78 1.67
C ILE A 81 21.80 -8.31 0.83
N CYS A 82 22.11 -8.78 -0.37
CA CYS A 82 21.19 -9.47 -1.27
C CYS A 82 21.62 -10.91 -1.47
N PHE A 83 20.67 -11.78 -1.81
CA PHE A 83 20.93 -13.19 -2.08
C PHE A 83 20.98 -13.45 -3.59
N ASP A 84 21.77 -14.44 -3.99
CA ASP A 84 21.84 -14.86 -5.38
C ASP A 84 20.47 -15.39 -5.86
N GLY A 85 20.12 -15.08 -7.10
CA GLY A 85 18.79 -15.36 -7.68
C GLY A 85 17.64 -14.48 -7.15
N GLY A 86 17.89 -13.50 -6.27
CA GLY A 86 16.87 -12.59 -5.75
C GLY A 86 16.39 -11.54 -6.76
N TYR A 87 15.08 -11.28 -6.80
CA TYR A 87 14.48 -10.17 -7.57
C TYR A 87 13.80 -9.17 -6.63
N HIS A 88 14.20 -7.90 -6.73
CA HIS A 88 13.79 -6.84 -5.82
C HIS A 88 13.18 -5.63 -6.55
N GLY A 89 12.67 -5.85 -7.77
CA GLY A 89 12.17 -4.81 -8.66
C GLY A 89 13.15 -4.45 -9.77
N SER A 90 12.65 -3.77 -10.81
CA SER A 90 13.41 -3.42 -12.02
C SER A 90 13.80 -1.93 -12.03
N HIS A 91 14.27 -1.39 -10.90
CA HIS A 91 14.66 0.01 -10.84
C HIS A 91 15.98 0.22 -11.60
N ARG A 92 15.91 0.88 -12.76
CA ARG A 92 17.08 1.46 -13.41
C ARG A 92 17.22 2.85 -12.83
N ASN A 93 18.29 3.05 -12.07
CA ASN A 93 18.71 4.35 -11.56
C ASN A 93 19.01 5.30 -12.73
#